data_AF-A0ABD6CAE2-F1
#
_entry.id   AF-A0ABD6CAE2-F1
#
_cell.length_a   1.000
_cell.length_b   1.000
_cell.length_c   1.000
_cell.angle_alpha   90.00
_cell.angle_beta   90.00
_cell.angle_gamma   90.00
#
_symmetry.space_group_name_H-M   'P 1'
#
loop_
_entity.id
_entity.type
_entity.pdbx_description
1 polymer ?
#
loop_
_entity_poly.entity_id
_entity_poly.type
_entity_poly.pdbx_seq_one_letter_code
_entity_poly.pdbx_strand_id
1 'polypeptide(L)'
;MAPRTTRRRYLGGLATLSLASLAGCIDSLDGQNSTPAANDTQPTTDSETTESDATPGDGSETGDSVAGSPKQVVRAYVEAGYENPTAVRQHFHPIHPFHPDNLSAEKAKKLLSSEGALAEIDLETRDVDVTPELVQSAPLLRTADVDQETLSDALAGEQTAVVETVVTTTDGKRQVSRIATVTTDGEWAILALRIDPKTTQSAQFEGRVVSKVSVDTEKDRVRLYFDGAPTAEELTAKTTNARSSRSSTTPGSISYFDLYPDPAGDELVVTATVDGDTRTIHREQYPPSERAVEDVTYDDDPESDVFDAAATVSFADDRDGERYVVESTIHGGSVTLDPDNPATAVVGVDPAADEVVVTRTTDGASDVVHRERHRF
;
A
#
# COMPACT_ATOMS: atom_id res chain seq x y z
N MET A 1 -8.34 -18.82 38.34
CA MET A 1 -9.42 -17.93 38.81
C MET A 1 -8.80 -16.81 39.62
N ALA A 2 -8.60 -15.66 38.98
CA ALA A 2 -8.00 -14.46 39.55
C ALA A 2 -8.84 -13.25 39.05
N PRO A 3 -8.86 -12.12 39.80
CA PRO A 3 -10.03 -11.25 39.85
C PRO A 3 -10.08 -10.21 38.72
N ARG A 4 -11.30 -9.91 38.27
CA ARG A 4 -11.64 -8.79 37.38
C ARG A 4 -11.38 -7.47 38.08
N THR A 5 -10.43 -6.68 37.60
CA THR A 5 -10.19 -5.30 38.02
C THR A 5 -11.19 -4.37 37.35
N THR A 6 -11.97 -3.69 38.19
CA THR A 6 -13.05 -2.78 37.83
C THR A 6 -12.48 -1.42 37.40
N ARG A 7 -12.81 -0.94 36.18
CA ARG A 7 -12.47 0.41 35.72
C ARG A 7 -13.10 1.47 36.64
N ARG A 8 -12.29 2.30 37.30
CA ARG A 8 -12.72 3.53 37.97
C ARG A 8 -12.66 4.68 36.98
N ARG A 9 -13.81 5.33 36.77
CA ARG A 9 -13.95 6.60 36.07
C ARG A 9 -13.20 7.69 36.83
N TYR A 10 -12.28 8.39 36.16
CA TYR A 10 -11.82 9.71 36.57
C TYR A 10 -12.23 10.71 35.49
N LEU A 11 -13.22 11.53 35.84
CA LEU A 11 -13.53 12.80 35.21
C LEU A 11 -12.55 13.84 35.74
N GLY A 12 -11.95 14.65 34.85
CA GLY A 12 -11.48 15.98 35.20
C GLY A 12 -10.19 16.42 34.51
N GLY A 13 -10.26 17.54 33.80
CA GLY A 13 -9.11 18.43 33.63
C GLY A 13 -8.93 19.01 32.23
N LEU A 14 -9.65 20.10 31.93
CA LEU A 14 -9.30 21.06 30.87
C LEU A 14 -7.85 21.56 31.07
N ALA A 15 -7.02 21.45 30.03
CA ALA A 15 -5.76 22.20 29.95
C ALA A 15 -5.59 22.80 28.55
N THR A 16 -5.80 24.11 28.49
CA THR A 16 -5.40 25.02 27.40
C THR A 16 -3.88 25.03 27.23
N LEU A 17 -3.37 24.96 26.01
CA LEU A 17 -2.00 25.35 25.70
C LEU A 17 -1.90 26.14 24.38
N SER A 18 -1.08 27.18 24.50
CA SER A 18 -1.11 28.44 23.77
C SER A 18 -0.13 28.41 22.60
N LEU A 19 -0.55 28.92 21.45
CA LEU A 19 0.34 29.21 20.31
C LEU A 19 1.26 30.39 20.65
N ALA A 20 2.57 30.13 20.72
CA ALA A 20 3.60 31.15 20.76
C ALA A 20 3.96 31.56 19.31
N SER A 21 3.46 32.72 18.88
CA SER A 21 3.88 33.40 17.66
C SER A 21 5.24 34.06 17.86
N LEU A 22 6.27 33.61 17.13
CA LEU A 22 7.54 34.33 17.02
C LEU A 22 7.39 35.45 15.98
N ALA A 23 7.28 36.68 16.48
CA ALA A 23 7.48 37.90 15.72
C ALA A 23 8.90 38.43 15.96
N GLY A 24 9.67 38.64 14.90
CA GLY A 24 10.85 39.51 14.87
C GLY A 24 10.61 40.55 13.77
N CYS A 25 10.27 41.79 14.13
CA CYS A 25 11.19 42.93 14.35
C CYS A 25 11.86 43.45 13.07
N ILE A 26 11.34 44.57 12.56
CA ILE A 26 12.15 45.74 12.23
C ILE A 26 11.37 47.01 12.57
N ASP A 27 12.12 47.96 13.10
CA ASP A 27 11.74 49.17 13.81
C ASP A 27 11.95 50.42 12.93
N SER A 28 11.45 51.56 13.43
CA SER A 28 11.87 52.95 13.16
C SER A 28 10.98 53.84 12.27
N LEU A 29 10.06 54.52 12.97
CA LEU A 29 9.89 55.98 13.11
C LEU A 29 10.33 56.94 11.98
N ASP A 30 9.35 57.69 11.46
CA ASP A 30 9.30 59.15 11.24
C ASP A 30 7.85 59.45 10.75
N GLY A 31 7.07 60.46 11.15
CA GLY A 31 7.35 61.82 11.59
C GLY A 31 6.57 62.79 10.68
N GLN A 32 5.68 63.62 11.24
CA GLN A 32 4.93 64.75 10.64
C GLN A 32 3.58 64.43 9.95
N ASN A 33 2.56 65.30 9.88
CA ASN A 33 2.05 66.46 10.64
C ASN A 33 0.76 66.88 9.90
N SER A 34 -0.21 67.48 10.62
CA SER A 34 -1.27 68.40 10.13
C SER A 34 -2.55 67.87 9.43
N THR A 35 -3.64 67.78 10.22
CA THR A 35 -4.98 68.45 10.15
C THR A 35 -5.73 68.75 8.81
N PRO A 36 -7.07 69.04 8.81
CA PRO A 36 -8.09 68.31 8.03
C PRO A 36 -8.97 69.20 7.11
N ALA A 37 -9.84 68.58 6.31
CA ALA A 37 -11.11 69.08 5.70
C ALA A 37 -11.39 68.25 4.43
N ALA A 38 -12.60 68.02 3.93
CA ALA A 38 -13.98 68.12 4.39
C ALA A 38 -14.85 67.47 3.29
N ASN A 39 -16.08 67.11 3.67
CA ASN A 39 -17.28 66.94 2.84
C ASN A 39 -17.51 65.66 2.01
N ASP A 40 -18.58 64.98 2.46
CA ASP A 40 -19.78 64.59 1.73
C ASP A 40 -19.62 63.93 0.36
N THR A 41 -20.13 62.70 0.26
CA THR A 41 -21.35 62.39 -0.51
C THR A 41 -21.75 60.94 -0.24
N GLN A 42 -22.96 60.75 0.29
CA GLN A 42 -23.70 59.48 0.26
C GLN A 42 -24.44 59.39 -1.10
N PRO A 43 -24.62 58.19 -1.70
CA PRO A 43 -25.97 57.64 -1.63
C PRO A 43 -26.05 56.10 -1.48
N THR A 44 -27.12 55.74 -0.79
CA THR A 44 -27.96 54.52 -0.79
C THR A 44 -27.79 53.50 -1.92
N THR A 45 -27.91 52.20 -1.60
CA THR A 45 -28.97 51.29 -2.12
C THR A 45 -29.06 50.02 -1.24
N ASP A 46 -30.30 49.60 -1.06
CA ASP A 46 -30.88 48.58 -0.20
C ASP A 46 -30.61 47.10 -0.56
N SER A 47 -30.63 46.28 0.50
CA SER A 47 -31.33 44.99 0.70
C SER A 47 -31.28 43.87 -0.35
N GLU A 48 -30.85 42.68 0.10
CA GLU A 48 -31.71 41.48 0.09
C GLU A 48 -31.19 40.38 1.07
N THR A 49 -32.01 40.09 2.06
CA THR A 49 -32.05 38.90 2.93
C THR A 49 -32.59 37.74 2.06
N THR A 50 -32.27 36.44 2.22
CA THR A 50 -32.92 35.50 3.17
C THR A 50 -32.43 34.05 2.91
N GLU A 51 -32.01 33.38 4.00
CA GLU A 51 -32.19 31.98 4.47
C GLU A 51 -32.04 30.69 3.62
N SER A 52 -31.68 29.66 4.41
CA SER A 52 -31.87 28.20 4.30
C SER A 52 -30.80 27.42 3.54
N ASP A 53 -30.28 26.29 4.05
CA ASP A 53 -31.00 25.24 4.77
C ASP A 53 -30.07 24.48 5.74
N ALA A 54 -30.47 24.36 7.01
CA ALA A 54 -29.82 23.54 8.01
C ALA A 54 -30.70 22.32 8.27
N THR A 55 -30.19 21.13 7.98
CA THR A 55 -30.77 19.86 8.43
C THR A 55 -29.82 19.20 9.43
N PRO A 56 -30.18 19.12 10.73
CA PRO A 56 -29.53 18.23 11.69
C PRO A 56 -30.33 16.93 11.79
N GLY A 57 -29.74 15.84 11.31
CA GLY A 57 -30.23 14.47 11.51
C GLY A 57 -29.32 13.73 12.48
N ASP A 58 -29.77 13.65 13.73
CA ASP A 58 -29.18 12.96 14.87
C ASP A 58 -29.37 11.43 14.79
N GLY A 59 -28.38 10.67 15.25
CA GLY A 59 -28.38 9.21 15.21
C GLY A 59 -27.11 8.49 15.69
N SER A 60 -26.51 8.95 16.79
CA SER A 60 -25.64 8.21 17.74
C SER A 60 -24.79 7.03 17.26
N GLU A 61 -23.47 7.22 17.21
CA GLU A 61 -22.53 6.29 17.84
C GLU A 61 -21.54 7.05 18.72
N THR A 62 -21.36 6.54 19.92
CA THR A 62 -20.56 7.13 21.00
C THR A 62 -19.10 6.77 20.74
N GLY A 63 -18.38 7.58 19.95
CA GLY A 63 -16.94 7.39 19.73
C GLY A 63 -16.14 8.35 20.61
N ASP A 64 -15.22 7.83 21.43
CA ASP A 64 -14.13 8.65 21.98
C ASP A 64 -13.50 9.44 20.82
N SER A 65 -13.47 10.76 20.94
CA SER A 65 -12.94 11.62 19.87
C SER A 65 -11.42 11.47 19.81
N VAL A 66 -10.94 10.65 18.88
CA VAL A 66 -9.50 10.51 18.59
C VAL A 66 -8.99 11.82 18.01
N ALA A 67 -7.88 12.33 18.53
CA ALA A 67 -7.26 13.56 18.04
C ALA A 67 -6.41 13.30 16.78
N GLY A 68 -6.58 14.13 15.76
CA GLY A 68 -5.77 14.10 14.54
C GLY A 68 -6.18 13.02 13.53
N SER A 69 -5.25 12.64 12.66
CA SER A 69 -5.45 11.62 11.62
C SER A 69 -4.17 10.80 11.38
N PRO A 70 -4.28 9.59 10.81
CA PRO A 70 -3.13 8.75 10.46
C PRO A 70 -2.09 9.46 9.59
N LYS A 71 -2.55 10.22 8.59
CA LYS A 71 -1.65 10.97 7.70
C LYS A 71 -0.89 12.07 8.44
N GLN A 72 -1.49 12.68 9.46
CA GLN A 72 -0.82 13.73 10.24
C GLN A 72 0.31 13.16 11.10
N VAL A 73 0.12 12.03 11.79
CA VAL A 73 1.20 11.40 12.57
C VAL A 73 2.33 10.91 11.65
N VAL A 74 2.00 10.34 10.48
CA VAL A 74 2.99 9.86 9.52
C VAL A 74 3.77 11.03 8.90
N ARG A 75 3.11 12.14 8.55
CA ARG A 75 3.79 13.35 8.09
C ARG A 75 4.78 13.87 9.13
N ALA A 76 4.32 14.03 10.38
CA ALA A 76 5.16 14.52 11.47
C ALA A 76 6.37 13.61 11.70
N TYR A 77 6.18 12.28 11.64
CA TYR A 77 7.27 11.31 11.69
C TYR A 77 8.30 11.50 10.57
N VAL A 78 7.86 11.66 9.32
CA VAL A 78 8.77 11.86 8.18
C VAL A 78 9.52 13.18 8.32
N GLU A 79 8.82 14.30 8.57
CA GLU A 79 9.42 15.63 8.74
C GLU A 79 10.45 15.63 9.87
N ALA A 80 10.10 15.06 11.03
CA ALA A 80 11.02 14.91 12.15
C ALA A 80 12.24 14.05 11.79
N GLY A 81 12.11 13.05 10.90
CA GLY A 81 13.24 12.22 10.45
C GLY A 81 14.32 13.01 9.72
N TYR A 82 13.96 14.11 9.06
CA TYR A 82 14.89 14.99 8.35
C TYR A 82 15.34 16.18 9.20
N GLU A 83 14.50 16.70 10.10
CA GLU A 83 14.84 17.88 10.92
C GLU A 83 15.49 17.53 12.26
N ASN A 84 14.95 16.52 12.94
CA ASN A 84 15.37 16.09 14.28
C ASN A 84 15.16 14.57 14.44
N PRO A 85 16.10 13.74 13.97
CA PRO A 85 15.97 12.28 13.95
C PRO A 85 15.63 11.64 15.30
N THR A 86 15.90 12.32 16.42
CA THR A 86 15.55 11.81 17.75
C THR A 86 14.11 12.11 18.16
N ALA A 87 13.47 13.12 17.58
CA ALA A 87 12.08 13.47 17.84
C ALA A 87 11.10 12.46 17.24
N VAL A 88 11.48 11.77 16.15
CA VAL A 88 10.61 10.76 15.49
C VAL A 88 10.10 9.68 16.45
N ARG A 89 10.87 9.41 17.52
CA ARG A 89 10.58 8.36 18.50
C ARG A 89 9.26 8.62 19.23
N GLN A 90 8.85 9.89 19.37
CA GLN A 90 7.62 10.28 20.05
C GLN A 90 6.36 9.85 19.28
N HIS A 91 6.48 9.50 18.00
CA HIS A 91 5.35 9.05 17.19
C HIS A 91 5.14 7.54 17.22
N PHE A 92 6.03 6.77 17.84
CA PHE A 92 5.90 5.32 17.89
C PHE A 92 4.95 4.85 18.98
N HIS A 93 4.26 3.74 18.71
CA HIS A 93 3.49 3.02 19.72
C HIS A 93 4.44 2.44 20.80
N PRO A 94 4.02 2.30 22.08
CA PRO A 94 4.86 1.78 23.16
C PRO A 94 5.51 0.42 22.91
N ILE A 95 4.88 -0.44 22.09
CA ILE A 95 5.43 -1.76 21.74
C ILE A 95 6.49 -1.69 20.63
N HIS A 96 6.59 -0.57 19.91
CA HIS A 96 7.50 -0.47 18.78
C HIS A 96 8.96 -0.41 19.27
N PRO A 97 9.92 -1.07 18.60
CA PRO A 97 11.29 -1.21 19.11
C PRO A 97 12.03 0.13 19.24
N PHE A 98 11.59 1.15 18.50
CA PHE A 98 12.17 2.48 18.52
C PHE A 98 11.44 3.48 19.42
N HIS A 99 10.42 3.03 20.17
CA HIS A 99 9.80 3.84 21.21
C HIS A 99 10.85 4.32 22.23
N PRO A 100 10.67 5.50 22.86
CA PRO A 100 11.64 6.03 23.80
C PRO A 100 12.01 5.10 24.96
N ASP A 101 11.08 4.25 25.36
CA ASP A 101 11.26 3.28 26.44
C ASP A 101 12.04 2.02 26.01
N ASN A 102 12.10 1.73 24.70
CA ASN A 102 12.67 0.48 24.17
C ASN A 102 14.08 0.65 23.58
N LEU A 103 14.43 1.85 23.10
CA LEU A 103 15.73 2.13 22.51
C LEU A 103 16.33 3.40 23.10
N SER A 104 17.61 3.41 23.48
CA SER A 104 18.27 4.62 23.98
C SER A 104 18.40 5.71 22.89
N ALA A 105 18.40 6.98 23.29
CA ALA A 105 18.50 8.11 22.37
C ALA A 105 19.78 8.08 21.50
N GLU A 106 20.91 7.64 22.06
CA GLU A 106 22.17 7.50 21.32
C GLU A 106 22.10 6.46 20.21
N LYS A 107 21.53 5.27 20.51
CA LYS A 107 21.34 4.22 19.50
C LYS A 107 20.31 4.65 18.46
N ALA A 108 19.23 5.29 18.89
CA ALA A 108 18.18 5.77 18.00
C ALA A 108 18.70 6.81 17.00
N LYS A 109 19.54 7.76 17.46
CA LYS A 109 20.17 8.76 16.57
C LYS A 109 20.94 8.09 15.43
N LYS A 110 21.65 6.99 15.70
CA LYS A 110 22.40 6.25 14.69
C LYS A 110 21.48 5.54 13.68
N LEU A 111 20.34 5.00 14.14
CA LEU A 111 19.46 4.15 13.33
C LEU A 111 18.39 4.92 12.55
N LEU A 112 18.00 6.11 13.03
CA LEU A 112 16.86 6.88 12.53
C LEU A 112 17.27 8.12 11.74
N SER A 113 18.56 8.35 11.53
CA SER A 113 19.03 9.47 10.71
C SER A 113 18.72 9.19 9.24
N SER A 114 17.95 10.09 8.61
CA SER A 114 17.73 10.08 7.18
C SER A 114 18.87 10.79 6.44
N GLU A 115 19.18 10.32 5.23
CA GLU A 115 20.13 10.98 4.33
C GLU A 115 19.40 11.92 3.37
N GLY A 116 20.05 13.03 3.01
CA GLY A 116 19.51 14.03 2.09
C GLY A 116 18.60 15.07 2.74
N ALA A 117 18.10 16.00 1.92
CA ALA A 117 17.11 17.00 2.34
C ALA A 117 15.75 16.62 1.77
N LEU A 118 14.71 16.80 2.57
CA LEU A 118 13.32 16.57 2.17
C LEU A 118 12.88 17.63 1.15
N ALA A 119 12.30 17.19 0.03
CA ALA A 119 11.67 18.08 -0.96
C ALA A 119 10.14 17.97 -0.91
N GLU A 120 9.59 16.76 -0.88
CA GLU A 120 8.15 16.52 -0.93
C GLU A 120 7.74 15.26 -0.17
N ILE A 121 6.53 15.28 0.40
CA ILE A 121 5.86 14.12 1.01
C ILE A 121 4.46 13.99 0.43
N ASP A 122 4.18 12.86 -0.23
CA ASP A 122 2.83 12.45 -0.63
C ASP A 122 2.34 11.32 0.29
N LEU A 123 1.06 11.37 0.67
CA LEU A 123 0.44 10.48 1.66
C LEU A 123 -0.94 10.02 1.21
N GLU A 124 -1.12 8.71 1.12
CA GLU A 124 -2.38 8.06 0.82
C GLU A 124 -2.77 7.09 1.94
N THR A 125 -4.02 7.11 2.38
CA THR A 125 -4.53 6.13 3.32
C THR A 125 -5.09 4.97 2.50
N ARG A 126 -4.66 3.76 2.79
CA ARG A 126 -5.14 2.55 2.14
C ARG A 126 -6.23 1.91 3.01
N ASP A 127 -7.24 1.38 2.34
CA ASP A 127 -8.30 0.59 2.97
C ASP A 127 -7.79 -0.85 3.15
N VAL A 128 -7.05 -1.06 4.23
CA VAL A 128 -6.42 -2.35 4.59
C VAL A 128 -6.59 -2.56 6.09
N ASP A 129 -7.16 -3.71 6.46
CA ASP A 129 -7.27 -4.12 7.85
C ASP A 129 -5.89 -4.37 8.46
N VAL A 130 -5.61 -3.74 9.60
CA VAL A 130 -4.35 -3.95 10.33
C VAL A 130 -4.51 -5.13 11.26
N THR A 131 -4.01 -6.29 10.84
CA THR A 131 -4.00 -7.52 11.66
C THR A 131 -2.66 -7.73 12.37
N PRO A 132 -2.61 -8.55 13.45
CA PRO A 132 -1.34 -8.93 14.08
C PRO A 132 -0.32 -9.50 13.09
N GLU A 133 -0.77 -10.32 12.13
CA GLU A 133 0.08 -10.95 11.13
C GLU A 133 0.68 -9.92 10.16
N LEU A 134 -0.14 -8.96 9.71
CA LEU A 134 0.33 -7.86 8.88
C LEU A 134 1.40 -7.03 9.61
N VAL A 135 1.16 -6.71 10.88
CA VAL A 135 2.10 -5.95 11.70
C VAL A 135 3.40 -6.73 11.92
N GLN A 136 3.31 -8.05 12.14
CA GLN A 136 4.48 -8.92 12.32
C GLN A 136 5.30 -9.12 11.03
N SER A 137 4.72 -8.88 9.86
CA SER A 137 5.45 -8.86 8.58
C SER A 137 6.51 -7.75 8.51
N ALA A 138 6.37 -6.70 9.32
CA ALA A 138 7.31 -5.59 9.36
C ALA A 138 8.70 -6.06 9.85
N PRO A 139 9.79 -5.80 9.09
CA PRO A 139 11.12 -6.31 9.41
C PRO A 139 11.62 -5.98 10.83
N LEU A 140 11.28 -4.79 11.34
CA LEU A 140 11.74 -4.32 12.65
C LEU A 140 11.02 -4.99 13.82
N LEU A 141 9.73 -5.29 13.66
CA LEU A 141 8.97 -6.00 14.69
C LEU A 141 9.33 -7.48 14.73
N ARG A 142 9.60 -8.08 13.56
CA ARG A 142 10.10 -9.46 13.46
C ARG A 142 11.40 -9.66 14.25
N THR A 143 12.30 -8.68 14.22
CA THR A 143 13.58 -8.74 14.96
C THR A 143 13.46 -8.44 16.44
N ALA A 144 12.34 -7.90 16.90
CA ALA A 144 12.13 -7.48 18.28
C ALA A 144 11.39 -8.52 19.13
N ASP A 145 11.08 -9.69 18.56
CA ASP A 145 10.38 -10.80 19.22
C ASP A 145 9.07 -10.38 19.91
N VAL A 146 8.33 -9.43 19.32
CA VAL A 146 6.99 -9.07 19.79
C VAL A 146 6.04 -10.22 19.47
N ASP A 147 5.45 -10.81 20.51
CA ASP A 147 4.52 -11.93 20.35
C ASP A 147 3.15 -11.49 19.81
N GLN A 148 2.43 -12.47 19.26
CA GLN A 148 1.12 -12.24 18.62
C GLN A 148 0.04 -11.82 19.63
N GLU A 149 0.16 -12.22 20.89
CA GLU A 149 -0.77 -11.83 21.97
C GLU A 149 -0.64 -10.32 22.26
N THR A 150 0.58 -9.82 22.38
CA THR A 150 0.88 -8.39 22.57
C THR A 150 0.36 -7.54 21.40
N LEU A 151 0.51 -8.02 20.17
CA LEU A 151 -0.02 -7.34 18.98
C LEU A 151 -1.55 -7.34 18.96
N SER A 152 -2.17 -8.47 19.33
CA SER A 152 -3.64 -8.57 19.39
C SER A 152 -4.21 -7.62 20.44
N ASP A 153 -3.58 -7.54 21.61
CA ASP A 153 -3.97 -6.62 22.68
C ASP A 153 -3.81 -5.15 22.26
N ALA A 154 -2.74 -4.80 21.53
CA ALA A 154 -2.51 -3.45 21.04
C ALA A 154 -3.50 -2.99 19.95
N LEU A 155 -4.12 -3.93 19.23
CA LEU A 155 -5.10 -3.66 18.18
C LEU A 155 -6.55 -3.72 18.70
N ALA A 156 -6.77 -4.38 19.84
CA ALA A 156 -8.11 -4.70 20.33
C ALA A 156 -8.92 -3.45 20.70
N GLY A 157 -9.92 -3.12 19.88
CA GLY A 157 -10.84 -2.01 20.11
C GLY A 157 -10.27 -0.63 19.73
N GLU A 158 -9.11 -0.60 19.09
CA GLU A 158 -8.47 0.61 18.60
C GLU A 158 -8.78 0.85 17.12
N GLN A 159 -8.68 2.10 16.67
CA GLN A 159 -8.75 2.42 15.25
C GLN A 159 -7.39 2.21 14.61
N THR A 160 -7.39 1.66 13.39
CA THR A 160 -6.17 1.34 12.67
C THR A 160 -6.21 1.86 11.24
N ALA A 161 -5.05 2.18 10.67
CA ALA A 161 -4.94 2.54 9.27
C ALA A 161 -3.56 2.22 8.71
N VAL A 162 -3.50 1.90 7.42
CA VAL A 162 -2.26 1.84 6.65
C VAL A 162 -2.08 3.11 5.84
N VAL A 163 -0.95 3.78 6.00
CA VAL A 163 -0.59 4.98 5.24
C VAL A 163 0.56 4.64 4.30
N GLU A 164 0.31 4.76 2.99
CA GLU A 164 1.37 4.77 1.99
C GLU A 164 1.98 6.16 1.92
N THR A 165 3.30 6.20 1.91
CA THR A 165 4.11 7.41 1.97
C THR A 165 5.12 7.40 0.85
N VAL A 166 5.10 8.44 0.02
CA VAL A 166 6.11 8.69 -1.01
C VAL A 166 6.92 9.90 -0.59
N VAL A 167 8.20 9.68 -0.31
CA VAL A 167 9.14 10.74 0.07
C VAL A 167 10.05 11.03 -1.13
N THR A 168 10.11 12.30 -1.54
CA THR A 168 11.04 12.77 -2.56
C THR A 168 12.10 13.64 -1.90
N THR A 169 13.37 13.30 -2.10
CA THR A 169 14.51 14.11 -1.63
C THR A 169 14.93 15.13 -2.69
N THR A 170 15.67 16.17 -2.29
CA THR A 170 16.11 17.26 -3.19
C THR A 170 17.01 16.79 -4.34
N ASP A 171 17.62 15.61 -4.24
CA ASP A 171 18.39 14.97 -5.32
C ASP A 171 17.51 14.17 -6.29
N GLY A 172 16.19 14.21 -6.13
CA GLY A 172 15.20 13.58 -7.00
C GLY A 172 14.95 12.10 -6.71
N LYS A 173 15.58 11.51 -5.69
CA LYS A 173 15.27 10.13 -5.30
C LYS A 173 13.88 10.05 -4.67
N ARG A 174 13.15 9.00 -5.03
CA ARG A 174 11.81 8.71 -4.50
C ARG A 174 11.86 7.43 -3.68
N GLN A 175 11.33 7.48 -2.48
CA GLN A 175 11.20 6.33 -1.59
C GLN A 175 9.73 6.11 -1.25
N VAL A 176 9.22 4.93 -1.55
CA VAL A 176 7.86 4.50 -1.17
C VAL A 176 7.96 3.64 0.08
N SER A 177 7.07 3.86 1.04
CA SER A 177 6.96 3.03 2.24
C SER A 177 5.52 3.00 2.73
N ARG A 178 5.15 1.92 3.43
CA ARG A 178 3.83 1.78 4.02
C ARG A 178 3.96 1.61 5.53
N ILE A 179 3.09 2.29 6.26
CA ILE A 179 3.19 2.48 7.70
C ILE A 179 1.85 2.11 8.33
N ALA A 180 1.86 1.16 9.27
CA ALA A 180 0.68 0.84 10.07
C ALA A 180 0.60 1.83 11.24
N THR A 181 -0.59 2.38 11.42
CA THR A 181 -0.92 3.29 12.52
C THR A 181 -2.07 2.71 13.33
N VAL A 182 -2.05 2.98 14.63
CA VAL A 182 -3.06 2.55 15.59
C VAL A 182 -3.34 3.68 16.57
N THR A 183 -4.56 3.76 17.09
CA THR A 183 -4.86 4.67 18.19
C THR A 183 -4.37 4.11 19.53
N THR A 184 -3.83 4.98 20.37
CA THR A 184 -3.49 4.67 21.76
C THR A 184 -3.74 5.93 22.57
N ASP A 185 -4.42 5.81 23.70
CA ASP A 185 -4.74 6.94 24.59
C ASP A 185 -5.43 8.13 23.89
N GLY A 186 -6.22 7.87 22.84
CA GLY A 186 -6.94 8.90 22.08
C GLY A 186 -6.12 9.65 21.04
N GLU A 187 -4.88 9.22 20.78
CA GLU A 187 -4.00 9.79 19.73
C GLU A 187 -3.53 8.69 18.76
N TRP A 188 -3.18 9.09 17.54
CA TRP A 188 -2.59 8.17 16.55
C TRP A 188 -1.09 7.96 16.80
N ALA A 189 -0.65 6.71 16.74
CA ALA A 189 0.75 6.32 16.84
C ALA A 189 1.15 5.36 15.72
N ILE A 190 2.44 5.31 15.41
CA ILE A 190 3.04 4.39 14.44
C ILE A 190 3.29 3.06 15.12
N LEU A 191 2.56 2.04 14.66
CA LEU A 191 2.68 0.67 15.16
C LEU A 191 3.81 -0.07 14.46
N ALA A 192 3.94 0.09 13.14
CA ALA A 192 4.93 -0.62 12.35
C ALA A 192 5.34 0.16 11.10
N LEU A 193 6.63 0.09 10.78
CA LEU A 193 7.21 0.69 9.58
C LEU A 193 7.48 -0.36 8.52
N ARG A 194 7.35 0.03 7.25
CA ARG A 194 7.59 -0.86 6.09
C ARG A 194 6.78 -2.14 6.22
N ILE A 195 5.51 -1.99 6.64
CA ILE A 195 4.58 -3.09 6.53
C ILE A 195 4.40 -3.38 5.06
N ASP A 196 4.39 -4.65 4.72
CA ASP A 196 3.91 -5.05 3.42
C ASP A 196 2.46 -5.47 3.64
N PRO A 197 1.46 -4.62 3.33
CA PRO A 197 0.09 -5.06 3.16
C PRO A 197 0.06 -5.96 1.94
N LYS A 198 0.66 -7.14 2.10
CA LYS A 198 0.13 -8.34 1.51
C LYS A 198 -1.36 -8.27 1.86
N THR A 199 -2.22 -8.09 0.86
CA THR A 199 -3.46 -8.87 0.84
C THR A 199 -3.09 -10.19 1.46
N THR A 200 -3.78 -10.62 2.52
CA THR A 200 -3.58 -11.92 3.15
C THR A 200 -3.52 -12.94 2.01
N GLN A 201 -2.31 -13.21 1.51
CA GLN A 201 -2.07 -14.17 0.44
C GLN A 201 -2.04 -15.43 1.25
N SER A 202 -3.26 -15.83 1.61
CA SER A 202 -3.54 -17.07 2.26
C SER A 202 -2.71 -18.12 1.54
N ALA A 203 -1.87 -18.82 2.30
CA ALA A 203 -1.08 -19.95 1.82
C ALA A 203 -1.95 -20.95 1.02
N GLN A 204 -3.27 -20.90 1.22
CA GLN A 204 -4.37 -21.65 0.60
C GLN A 204 -4.34 -21.87 -0.92
N PHE A 205 -3.55 -21.12 -1.67
CA PHE A 205 -3.28 -21.42 -3.07
C PHE A 205 -1.91 -22.11 -3.20
N GLU A 206 -1.65 -23.18 -2.45
CA GLU A 206 -0.39 -23.94 -2.50
C GLU A 206 -0.19 -24.54 -3.91
N GLY A 207 0.28 -23.74 -4.87
CA GLY A 207 0.63 -24.15 -6.23
C GLY A 207 0.08 -23.29 -7.36
N ARG A 208 0.72 -23.42 -8.52
CA ARG A 208 0.29 -22.78 -9.77
C ARG A 208 -1.04 -23.37 -10.23
N VAL A 209 -2.12 -22.60 -10.10
CA VAL A 209 -3.46 -23.06 -10.51
C VAL A 209 -3.57 -23.19 -12.03
N VAL A 210 -2.99 -22.26 -12.81
CA VAL A 210 -2.96 -22.32 -14.29
C VAL A 210 -1.64 -22.91 -14.75
N SER A 211 -1.64 -24.17 -15.19
CA SER A 211 -0.42 -24.89 -15.58
C SER A 211 0.05 -24.56 -17.00
N LYS A 212 -0.88 -24.25 -17.90
CA LYS A 212 -0.57 -23.94 -19.30
C LYS A 212 -1.69 -23.13 -19.95
N VAL A 213 -1.30 -22.15 -20.76
CA VAL A 213 -2.20 -21.49 -21.70
C VAL A 213 -1.88 -21.98 -23.10
N SER A 214 -2.87 -22.51 -23.81
CA SER A 214 -2.75 -22.94 -25.20
C SER A 214 -3.60 -22.07 -26.08
N VAL A 215 -2.98 -21.44 -27.06
CA VAL A 215 -3.63 -20.47 -27.94
C VAL A 215 -3.79 -21.07 -29.34
N ASP A 216 -4.99 -20.97 -29.90
CA ASP A 216 -5.35 -21.35 -31.27
C ASP A 216 -5.88 -20.09 -31.97
N THR A 217 -4.95 -19.28 -32.51
CA THR A 217 -5.24 -17.97 -33.13
C THR A 217 -6.07 -18.11 -34.40
N GLU A 218 -6.02 -19.26 -35.09
CA GLU A 218 -6.88 -19.51 -36.25
C GLU A 218 -8.37 -19.63 -35.88
N LYS A 219 -8.65 -19.99 -34.62
CA LYS A 219 -10.01 -20.20 -34.11
C LYS A 219 -10.41 -19.23 -33.00
N ASP A 220 -9.57 -18.24 -32.72
CA ASP A 220 -9.71 -17.32 -31.59
C ASP A 220 -10.12 -18.04 -30.30
N ARG A 221 -9.36 -19.08 -29.98
CA ARG A 221 -9.64 -19.94 -28.83
C ARG A 221 -8.41 -20.04 -27.95
N VAL A 222 -8.63 -19.75 -26.67
CA VAL A 222 -7.66 -19.97 -25.61
C VAL A 222 -8.14 -21.11 -24.73
N ARG A 223 -7.27 -22.10 -24.51
CA ARG A 223 -7.48 -23.16 -23.54
C ARG A 223 -6.55 -22.97 -22.35
N LEU A 224 -7.15 -22.72 -21.19
CA LEU A 224 -6.47 -22.63 -19.90
C LEU A 224 -6.48 -24.01 -19.25
N TYR A 225 -5.31 -24.61 -19.05
CA TYR A 225 -5.17 -25.87 -18.32
C TYR A 225 -4.90 -25.58 -16.85
N PHE A 226 -5.52 -26.37 -15.98
CA PHE A 226 -5.32 -26.27 -14.54
C PHE A 226 -4.42 -27.39 -14.04
N ASP A 227 -3.54 -27.07 -13.10
CA ASP A 227 -2.79 -28.11 -12.39
C ASP A 227 -3.69 -28.81 -11.36
N GLY A 228 -3.31 -30.03 -10.96
CA GLY A 228 -4.10 -30.97 -10.17
C GLY A 228 -5.06 -30.33 -9.16
N ALA A 229 -6.33 -30.71 -9.26
CA ALA A 229 -7.45 -30.33 -8.40
C ALA A 229 -7.27 -28.99 -7.62
N PRO A 230 -7.49 -27.82 -8.25
CA PRO A 230 -7.35 -26.52 -7.59
C PRO A 230 -8.09 -26.49 -6.26
N THR A 231 -7.39 -26.10 -5.19
CA THR A 231 -7.91 -25.99 -3.82
C THR A 231 -8.75 -24.72 -3.62
N ALA A 232 -9.60 -24.42 -4.60
CA ALA A 232 -10.50 -23.27 -4.58
C ALA A 232 -11.96 -23.70 -4.38
N GLU A 233 -12.75 -22.85 -3.74
CA GLU A 233 -14.20 -22.99 -3.67
C GLU A 233 -14.83 -22.67 -5.03
N GLU A 234 -14.30 -21.66 -5.71
CA GLU A 234 -14.72 -21.26 -7.04
C GLU A 234 -13.50 -20.87 -7.89
N LEU A 235 -13.52 -21.25 -9.16
CA LEU A 235 -12.56 -20.82 -10.15
C LEU A 235 -13.31 -20.20 -11.32
N THR A 236 -12.94 -18.98 -11.70
CA THR A 236 -13.52 -18.26 -12.84
C THR A 236 -12.42 -17.82 -13.77
N ALA A 237 -12.57 -18.08 -15.06
CA ALA A 237 -11.74 -17.48 -16.10
C ALA A 237 -12.61 -16.68 -17.06
N LYS A 238 -12.18 -15.46 -17.37
CA LYS A 238 -12.93 -14.53 -18.23
C LYS A 238 -12.00 -13.80 -19.18
N THR A 239 -12.61 -13.29 -20.24
CA THR A 239 -12.00 -12.29 -21.12
C THR A 239 -12.63 -10.93 -20.85
N THR A 240 -11.85 -9.86 -20.96
CA THR A 240 -12.28 -8.50 -20.62
C THR A 240 -13.14 -7.88 -21.72
N ASN A 241 -12.75 -8.04 -22.99
CA ASN A 241 -13.40 -7.41 -24.14
C ASN A 241 -14.46 -8.29 -24.79
N ALA A 242 -14.14 -9.55 -25.15
CA ALA A 242 -15.08 -10.46 -25.82
C ALA A 242 -16.19 -11.01 -24.91
N ARG A 243 -16.14 -10.71 -23.59
CA ARG A 243 -17.12 -11.16 -22.57
C ARG A 243 -17.27 -12.69 -22.50
N SER A 244 -16.28 -13.45 -22.94
CA SER A 244 -16.25 -14.90 -22.77
C SER A 244 -15.93 -15.21 -21.30
N SER A 245 -16.70 -16.07 -20.66
CA SER A 245 -16.46 -16.46 -19.26
C SER A 245 -16.82 -17.93 -19.00
N ARG A 246 -16.08 -18.55 -18.09
CA ARG A 246 -16.28 -19.89 -17.56
C ARG A 246 -16.02 -19.87 -16.07
N SER A 247 -16.88 -20.52 -15.29
CA SER A 247 -16.68 -20.70 -13.87
C SER A 247 -17.02 -22.12 -13.42
N SER A 248 -16.47 -22.53 -12.28
CA SER A 248 -16.76 -23.80 -11.63
C SER A 248 -16.66 -23.65 -10.12
N THR A 249 -17.66 -24.14 -9.40
CA THR A 249 -17.67 -24.27 -7.92
C THR A 249 -17.13 -25.62 -7.44
N THR A 250 -16.64 -26.45 -8.36
CA THR A 250 -15.97 -27.72 -8.07
C THR A 250 -14.67 -27.81 -8.87
N PRO A 251 -13.75 -26.84 -8.69
CA PRO A 251 -12.60 -26.71 -9.57
C PRO A 251 -11.67 -27.94 -9.47
N GLY A 252 -11.69 -28.66 -8.34
CA GLY A 252 -11.00 -29.94 -8.18
C GLY A 252 -11.27 -31.01 -9.25
N SER A 253 -12.36 -30.90 -10.01
CA SER A 253 -12.78 -31.86 -11.03
C SER A 253 -12.61 -31.39 -12.48
N ILE A 254 -12.13 -30.16 -12.70
CA ILE A 254 -11.91 -29.62 -14.06
C ILE A 254 -10.44 -29.64 -14.42
N SER A 255 -10.14 -29.98 -15.67
CA SER A 255 -8.77 -29.97 -16.20
C SER A 255 -8.47 -28.74 -17.06
N TYR A 256 -9.51 -28.07 -17.58
CA TYR A 256 -9.34 -26.89 -18.42
C TYR A 256 -10.61 -26.05 -18.55
N PHE A 257 -10.44 -24.79 -18.97
CA PHE A 257 -11.47 -23.95 -19.56
C PHE A 257 -11.12 -23.57 -21.01
N ASP A 258 -12.14 -23.53 -21.86
CA ASP A 258 -12.06 -22.91 -23.19
C ASP A 258 -12.70 -21.52 -23.13
N LEU A 259 -11.93 -20.51 -23.57
CA LEU A 259 -12.32 -19.12 -23.70
C LEU A 259 -12.18 -18.66 -25.16
N TYR A 260 -12.95 -17.65 -25.51
CA TYR A 260 -12.97 -17.05 -26.85
C TYR A 260 -12.70 -15.55 -26.73
N PRO A 261 -11.42 -15.13 -26.74
CA PRO A 261 -11.03 -13.72 -26.67
C PRO A 261 -11.29 -12.95 -27.98
N ASP A 262 -11.24 -11.63 -27.90
CA ASP A 262 -11.30 -10.75 -29.07
C ASP A 262 -9.97 -10.81 -29.85
N PRO A 263 -9.96 -11.17 -31.15
CA PRO A 263 -8.75 -11.13 -31.98
C PRO A 263 -8.10 -9.76 -32.10
N ALA A 264 -8.84 -8.67 -31.87
CA ALA A 264 -8.31 -7.32 -31.90
C ALA A 264 -7.60 -6.89 -30.62
N GLY A 265 -7.56 -7.76 -29.60
CA GLY A 265 -6.95 -7.48 -28.30
C GLY A 265 -7.91 -7.80 -27.16
N ASP A 266 -7.49 -8.67 -26.24
CA ASP A 266 -8.22 -9.05 -25.03
C ASP A 266 -7.26 -9.38 -23.88
N GLU A 267 -7.80 -9.40 -22.67
CA GLU A 267 -7.09 -9.82 -21.47
C GLU A 267 -7.77 -11.06 -20.89
N LEU A 268 -6.97 -12.09 -20.64
CA LEU A 268 -7.37 -13.30 -19.94
C LEU A 268 -7.16 -13.08 -18.45
N VAL A 269 -8.22 -13.21 -17.66
CA VAL A 269 -8.15 -13.07 -16.20
C VAL A 269 -8.72 -14.33 -15.58
N VAL A 270 -7.92 -14.98 -14.73
CA VAL A 270 -8.36 -16.08 -13.89
C VAL A 270 -8.41 -15.63 -12.44
N THR A 271 -9.58 -15.75 -11.84
CA THR A 271 -9.82 -15.49 -10.43
C THR A 271 -10.17 -16.78 -9.71
N ALA A 272 -9.77 -16.89 -8.46
CA ALA A 272 -10.15 -18.00 -7.61
C ALA A 272 -10.62 -17.50 -6.24
N THR A 273 -11.61 -18.20 -5.70
CA THR A 273 -12.22 -17.93 -4.39
C THR A 273 -11.80 -19.00 -3.41
N VAL A 274 -11.24 -18.62 -2.27
CA VAL A 274 -10.99 -19.54 -1.15
C VAL A 274 -11.46 -18.87 0.13
N ASP A 275 -12.17 -19.62 0.97
CA ASP A 275 -12.75 -19.13 2.22
C ASP A 275 -13.57 -17.83 2.04
N GLY A 276 -14.27 -17.71 0.91
CA GLY A 276 -15.04 -16.51 0.54
C GLY A 276 -14.23 -15.36 -0.09
N ASP A 277 -12.90 -15.41 -0.09
CA ASP A 277 -12.04 -14.36 -0.65
C ASP A 277 -11.69 -14.63 -2.12
N THR A 278 -12.13 -13.74 -3.01
CA THR A 278 -11.88 -13.84 -4.45
C THR A 278 -10.67 -13.00 -4.87
N ARG A 279 -9.71 -13.62 -5.57
CA ARG A 279 -8.50 -12.92 -6.06
C ARG A 279 -8.07 -13.34 -7.46
N THR A 280 -7.37 -12.45 -8.16
CA THR A 280 -6.72 -12.76 -9.45
C THR A 280 -5.45 -13.56 -9.22
N ILE A 281 -5.42 -14.75 -9.81
CA ILE A 281 -4.33 -15.72 -9.69
C ILE A 281 -3.54 -15.90 -11.00
N HIS A 282 -4.12 -15.50 -12.12
CA HIS A 282 -3.43 -15.48 -13.41
C HIS A 282 -3.98 -14.36 -14.30
N ARG A 283 -3.08 -13.70 -15.02
CA ARG A 283 -3.41 -12.67 -15.99
C ARG A 283 -2.45 -12.73 -17.17
N GLU A 284 -2.99 -12.65 -18.38
CA GLU A 284 -2.19 -12.69 -19.61
C GLU A 284 -2.92 -11.99 -20.77
N GLN A 285 -2.19 -11.38 -21.70
CA GLN A 285 -2.73 -10.71 -22.89
C GLN A 285 -2.96 -11.67 -24.07
N TYR A 286 -3.95 -11.34 -24.91
CA TYR A 286 -4.24 -11.99 -26.20
C TYR A 286 -4.50 -10.91 -27.25
N PRO A 287 -4.10 -11.08 -28.53
CA PRO A 287 -3.33 -12.21 -29.09
C PRO A 287 -1.87 -12.25 -28.59
N PRO A 288 -1.14 -13.37 -28.79
CA PRO A 288 0.26 -13.48 -28.36
C PRO A 288 1.18 -12.38 -28.90
N SER A 289 0.86 -11.81 -30.07
CA SER A 289 1.60 -10.70 -30.67
C SER A 289 1.47 -9.37 -29.91
N GLU A 290 0.49 -9.24 -29.02
CA GLU A 290 0.28 -8.04 -28.20
C GLU A 290 0.77 -8.23 -26.75
N ARG A 291 1.38 -9.38 -26.43
CA ARG A 291 1.87 -9.68 -25.09
C ARG A 291 3.12 -8.88 -24.78
N ALA A 292 3.10 -8.18 -23.65
CA ALA A 292 4.29 -7.57 -23.08
C ALA A 292 5.29 -8.62 -22.56
N VAL A 293 4.78 -9.71 -21.98
CA VAL A 293 5.58 -10.81 -21.42
C VAL A 293 5.46 -12.01 -22.35
N GLU A 294 6.59 -12.47 -22.88
CA GLU A 294 6.66 -13.64 -23.75
C GLU A 294 6.67 -14.93 -22.95
N ASP A 295 7.50 -14.98 -21.90
CA ASP A 295 7.69 -16.17 -21.08
C ASP A 295 8.19 -15.80 -19.69
N VAL A 296 7.92 -16.69 -18.74
CA VAL A 296 8.48 -16.65 -17.39
C VAL A 296 9.03 -18.04 -17.09
N THR A 297 10.34 -18.09 -16.87
CA THR A 297 11.06 -19.31 -16.54
C THR A 297 11.51 -19.27 -15.09
N TYR A 298 11.44 -20.41 -14.42
CA TYR A 298 11.81 -20.53 -13.02
C TYR A 298 13.03 -21.44 -12.89
N ASP A 299 13.94 -21.05 -12.01
CA ASP A 299 15.14 -21.78 -11.66
C ASP A 299 15.18 -21.93 -10.13
N ASP A 300 14.93 -23.15 -9.64
CA ASP A 300 14.88 -23.50 -8.22
C ASP A 300 16.29 -23.66 -7.58
N ASP A 301 17.35 -23.66 -8.39
CA ASP A 301 18.73 -23.80 -7.93
C ASP A 301 19.66 -23.02 -8.87
N PRO A 302 19.51 -21.68 -8.93
CA PRO A 302 20.31 -20.87 -9.83
C PRO A 302 21.78 -20.93 -9.45
N GLU A 303 22.67 -20.96 -10.44
CA GLU A 303 24.14 -21.00 -10.21
C GLU A 303 24.69 -19.78 -9.44
N SER A 304 23.85 -18.76 -9.20
CA SER A 304 24.18 -17.52 -8.52
C SER A 304 23.78 -17.58 -7.06
N ASP A 305 24.74 -17.39 -6.14
CA ASP A 305 24.53 -17.30 -4.68
C ASP A 305 23.62 -16.12 -4.21
N VAL A 306 23.06 -15.34 -5.14
CA VAL A 306 22.22 -14.17 -4.85
C VAL A 306 20.79 -14.57 -4.46
N PHE A 307 20.26 -15.65 -5.03
CA PHE A 307 18.89 -16.11 -4.78
C PHE A 307 18.89 -17.62 -4.60
N ASP A 308 18.08 -18.13 -3.68
CA ASP A 308 17.88 -19.58 -3.53
C ASP A 308 16.98 -20.14 -4.65
N ALA A 309 16.10 -19.30 -5.22
CA ALA A 309 15.35 -19.56 -6.44
C ALA A 309 15.09 -18.24 -7.18
N ALA A 310 14.98 -18.28 -8.51
CA ALA A 310 14.80 -17.10 -9.34
C ALA A 310 13.77 -17.30 -10.46
N ALA A 311 13.06 -16.24 -10.81
CA ALA A 311 12.26 -16.16 -12.01
C ALA A 311 12.93 -15.23 -13.03
N THR A 312 13.08 -15.70 -14.26
CA THR A 312 13.49 -14.90 -15.41
C THR A 312 12.28 -14.61 -16.27
N VAL A 313 11.93 -13.33 -16.36
CA VAL A 313 10.85 -12.81 -17.20
C VAL A 313 11.42 -12.31 -18.52
N SER A 314 10.93 -12.84 -19.63
CA SER A 314 11.28 -12.43 -20.98
C SER A 314 10.17 -11.54 -21.55
N PHE A 315 10.56 -10.41 -22.11
CA PHE A 315 9.65 -9.42 -22.68
C PHE A 315 9.67 -9.47 -24.20
N ALA A 316 8.56 -9.05 -24.82
CA ALA A 316 8.53 -8.86 -26.26
C ALA A 316 9.50 -7.75 -26.71
N ASP A 317 10.02 -7.88 -27.93
CA ASP A 317 11.04 -6.96 -28.48
C ASP A 317 10.53 -5.51 -28.64
N ASP A 318 9.21 -5.31 -28.73
CA ASP A 318 8.57 -4.00 -28.94
C ASP A 318 8.00 -3.46 -27.61
N ARG A 319 8.80 -2.64 -26.92
CA ARG A 319 8.48 -2.00 -25.61
C ARG A 319 8.40 -0.47 -25.72
N ASP A 320 8.05 0.05 -26.88
CA ASP A 320 8.18 1.46 -27.27
C ASP A 320 7.80 2.48 -26.17
N GLY A 321 8.82 3.00 -25.47
CA GLY A 321 8.67 4.04 -24.44
C GLY A 321 8.02 3.58 -23.12
N GLU A 322 7.78 2.29 -22.94
CA GLU A 322 7.10 1.72 -21.79
C GLU A 322 8.10 1.36 -20.67
N ARG A 323 7.74 1.66 -19.43
CA ARG A 323 8.48 1.17 -18.26
C ARG A 323 7.82 -0.09 -17.73
N TYR A 324 8.62 -1.08 -17.38
CA TYR A 324 8.15 -2.29 -16.73
C TYR A 324 8.71 -2.41 -15.32
N VAL A 325 7.91 -2.93 -14.41
CA VAL A 325 8.33 -3.33 -13.07
C VAL A 325 7.95 -4.79 -12.89
N VAL A 326 8.95 -5.63 -12.61
CA VAL A 326 8.79 -7.05 -12.30
C VAL A 326 8.98 -7.23 -10.80
N GLU A 327 8.02 -7.85 -10.14
CA GLU A 327 8.03 -8.03 -8.68
C GLU A 327 7.68 -9.46 -8.29
N SER A 328 8.34 -9.97 -7.24
CA SER A 328 7.94 -11.18 -6.52
C SER A 328 7.14 -10.79 -5.26
N THR A 329 6.02 -11.43 -5.01
CA THR A 329 5.10 -11.05 -3.91
C THR A 329 5.57 -11.35 -2.47
N ILE A 330 6.44 -12.33 -2.27
CA ILE A 330 6.81 -12.92 -0.97
C ILE A 330 8.29 -12.71 -0.73
N HIS A 331 9.15 -13.10 -1.67
CA HIS A 331 10.58 -12.82 -1.60
C HIS A 331 10.86 -11.31 -1.63
N GLY A 332 9.96 -10.52 -2.25
CA GLY A 332 9.99 -9.06 -2.26
C GLY A 332 11.07 -8.43 -3.16
N GLY A 333 11.64 -9.21 -4.10
CA GLY A 333 12.49 -8.67 -5.16
C GLY A 333 11.69 -7.85 -6.16
N SER A 334 12.25 -6.73 -6.61
CA SER A 334 11.68 -5.89 -7.66
C SER A 334 12.78 -5.41 -8.61
N VAL A 335 12.49 -5.45 -9.91
CA VAL A 335 13.39 -4.95 -10.96
C VAL A 335 12.60 -4.03 -11.88
N THR A 336 13.10 -2.80 -12.04
CA THR A 336 12.57 -1.85 -13.01
C THR A 336 13.37 -1.94 -14.30
N LEU A 337 12.66 -2.14 -15.41
CA LEU A 337 13.19 -2.06 -16.76
C LEU A 337 12.72 -0.75 -17.40
N ASP A 338 13.67 0.12 -17.71
CA ASP A 338 13.44 1.25 -18.59
C ASP A 338 13.42 0.78 -20.07
N PRO A 339 12.88 1.57 -21.01
CA PRO A 339 12.70 1.17 -22.41
C PRO A 339 14.01 0.72 -23.09
N ASP A 340 15.15 1.26 -22.65
CA ASP A 340 16.47 1.01 -23.23
C ASP A 340 17.20 -0.21 -22.63
N ASN A 341 16.62 -0.87 -21.61
CA ASN A 341 17.23 -1.97 -20.86
C ASN A 341 17.03 -3.35 -21.54
N PRO A 342 17.76 -4.40 -21.13
CA PRO A 342 17.64 -5.74 -21.71
C PRO A 342 16.19 -6.27 -21.72
N ALA A 343 15.93 -7.19 -22.66
CA ALA A 343 14.63 -7.85 -22.87
C ALA A 343 14.28 -8.86 -21.75
N THR A 344 15.07 -8.94 -20.68
CA THR A 344 14.84 -9.85 -19.57
C THR A 344 15.01 -9.16 -18.21
N ALA A 345 14.21 -9.59 -17.24
CA ALA A 345 14.39 -9.27 -15.83
C ALA A 345 14.51 -10.55 -15.01
N VAL A 346 15.38 -10.53 -14.00
CA VAL A 346 15.55 -11.64 -13.06
C VAL A 346 15.17 -11.15 -11.66
N VAL A 347 14.24 -11.84 -11.01
CA VAL A 347 13.83 -11.57 -9.63
C VAL A 347 13.98 -12.83 -8.80
N GLY A 348 14.44 -12.71 -7.55
CA GLY A 348 14.39 -13.81 -6.60
C GLY A 348 12.95 -14.14 -6.24
N VAL A 349 12.64 -15.42 -6.06
CA VAL A 349 11.29 -15.92 -5.74
C VAL A 349 11.34 -16.93 -4.60
N ASP A 350 10.25 -17.01 -3.83
CA ASP A 350 9.95 -18.11 -2.93
C ASP A 350 9.21 -19.22 -3.71
N PRO A 351 9.86 -20.36 -4.01
CA PRO A 351 9.26 -21.39 -4.86
C PRO A 351 7.98 -21.99 -4.26
N ALA A 352 7.75 -21.83 -2.95
CA ALA A 352 6.55 -22.33 -2.30
C ALA A 352 5.29 -21.54 -2.67
N ALA A 353 5.44 -20.25 -2.92
CA ALA A 353 4.25 -19.42 -2.99
C ALA A 353 4.34 -18.15 -3.83
N ASP A 354 5.49 -17.84 -4.41
CA ASP A 354 5.66 -16.55 -5.04
C ASP A 354 4.87 -16.39 -6.34
N GLU A 355 4.31 -15.19 -6.49
CA GLU A 355 3.75 -14.70 -7.73
C GLU A 355 4.71 -13.70 -8.36
N VAL A 356 4.97 -13.89 -9.65
CA VAL A 356 5.63 -12.90 -10.50
C VAL A 356 4.55 -11.97 -11.05
N VAL A 357 4.65 -10.70 -10.71
CA VAL A 357 3.74 -9.64 -11.16
C VAL A 357 4.51 -8.69 -12.04
N VAL A 358 3.99 -8.44 -13.24
CA VAL A 358 4.56 -7.47 -14.18
C VAL A 358 3.59 -6.32 -14.35
N THR A 359 4.06 -5.14 -13.94
CA THR A 359 3.35 -3.87 -14.11
C THR A 359 3.97 -3.11 -15.26
N ARG A 360 3.12 -2.63 -16.17
CA ARG A 360 3.51 -1.74 -17.27
C ARG A 360 3.06 -0.33 -16.94
N THR A 361 3.94 0.64 -17.14
CA THR A 361 3.63 2.07 -17.01
C THR A 361 3.76 2.77 -18.36
N THR A 362 2.67 3.36 -18.84
CA THR A 362 2.58 4.15 -20.07
C THR A 362 1.98 5.50 -19.74
N ASP A 363 2.64 6.60 -20.14
CA ASP A 363 2.20 7.97 -19.89
C ASP A 363 1.83 8.28 -18.42
N GLY A 364 2.49 7.61 -17.48
CA GLY A 364 2.27 7.77 -16.03
C GLY A 364 1.13 6.94 -15.45
N ALA A 365 0.32 6.27 -16.26
CA ALA A 365 -0.65 5.26 -15.82
C ALA A 365 0.03 3.89 -15.71
N SER A 366 -0.30 3.11 -14.67
CA SER A 366 0.30 1.80 -14.44
C SER A 366 -0.75 0.70 -14.34
N ASP A 367 -0.54 -0.40 -15.07
CA ASP A 367 -1.46 -1.53 -15.13
C ASP A 367 -0.70 -2.86 -15.00
N VAL A 368 -1.27 -3.83 -14.29
CA VAL A 368 -0.74 -5.20 -14.24
C VAL A 368 -1.08 -5.89 -15.55
N VAL A 369 -0.05 -6.22 -16.34
CA VAL A 369 -0.18 -6.86 -17.66
C VAL A 369 0.07 -8.36 -17.61
N HIS A 370 0.80 -8.84 -16.60
CA HIS A 370 1.05 -10.26 -16.38
C HIS A 370 1.04 -10.57 -14.89
N ARG A 371 0.48 -11.72 -14.56
CA ARG A 371 0.55 -12.30 -13.21
C ARG A 371 0.55 -13.80 -13.33
N GLU A 372 1.52 -14.46 -12.72
CA GLU A 372 1.49 -15.89 -12.53
C GLU A 372 2.27 -16.34 -11.29
N ARG A 373 2.05 -17.58 -10.87
CA ARG A 373 2.69 -18.17 -9.69
C ARG A 373 3.77 -19.18 -10.09
N HIS A 374 4.81 -19.26 -9.28
CA HIS A 374 5.87 -20.26 -9.34
C HIS A 374 5.29 -21.69 -9.45
N ARG A 375 5.94 -22.52 -10.26
CA ARG A 375 5.55 -23.92 -10.49
C ARG A 375 6.43 -24.83 -9.62
N PHE A 376 5.80 -25.62 -8.75
CA PHE A 376 6.46 -26.70 -8.02
C PHE A 376 6.88 -27.88 -8.91
#